data_AF-D2VAE6-F1
#
_entry.id   AF-D2VAE6-F1
#
_cell.length_a   1.000
_cell.length_b   1.000
_cell.length_c   1.000
_cell.angle_alpha   90.00
_cell.angle_beta   90.00
_cell.angle_gamma   90.00
#
_symmetry.space_group_name_H-M   'P 1'
#
loop_
_entity.id
_entity.type
_entity.pdbx_description
1 polymer ?
#
loop_
_entity_poly.entity_id
_entity_poly.type
_entity_poly.pdbx_seq_one_letter_code
_entity_poly.pdbx_strand_id
1 'polypeptide(L)'
;MGAKQSRNSAKKVDESSSTIQEKKIQERTVMLFSKCGASTFSRQLTNDKLHDKNQIDYCCHALLSRMENFDEFYSMDEEFARLKNFNQFNRIPRPREMLTRIWKHDEMRRILMEKYHNVWRFENLSLFMEHLLNGNFDNQLENPFTYASTKTTGVIISDFIHSDPIIGQPIKYNLAEIGGSRSEWKKAFICFENVYFIFFFCGLSDFHDNPNYDFEHEFVKFNYVFTCNKFHEINPNCRIIFLFTKPDILQSKLKRGSIYDIKKNYEIREELKQISNENERNVINSIVCDFFAEHETEYHIVNLLNKEEVNQVRDLILSGVKSRFPFISKCLRDEGKWRQVLFRILKDSKLGDISIIARGE
;
A
#
# COMPACT_ATOMS: atom_id res chain seq x y z
N MET A 1 11.69 17.53 -75.59
CA MET A 1 11.42 16.24 -74.93
C MET A 1 12.75 15.68 -74.42
N GLY A 2 13.08 15.94 -73.15
CA GLY A 2 14.35 15.54 -72.56
C GLY A 2 14.16 14.30 -71.70
N ALA A 3 14.78 13.19 -72.09
CA ALA A 3 14.91 11.99 -71.28
C ALA A 3 16.32 11.93 -70.69
N LYS A 4 16.43 11.96 -69.35
CA LYS A 4 17.63 11.53 -68.62
C LYS A 4 17.23 10.80 -67.33
N GLN A 5 17.44 9.48 -67.39
CA GLN A 5 17.87 8.55 -66.34
C GLN A 5 17.74 9.00 -64.86
N SER A 6 16.86 8.35 -64.10
CA SER A 6 17.03 8.17 -62.65
C SER A 6 17.44 6.73 -62.35
N ARG A 7 18.49 6.61 -61.54
CA ARG A 7 19.23 5.40 -61.20
C ARG A 7 18.41 4.41 -60.36
N ASN A 8 18.62 3.13 -60.68
CA ASN A 8 18.44 1.98 -59.81
C ASN A 8 19.32 2.11 -58.54
N SER A 9 18.69 2.09 -57.37
CA SER A 9 19.33 1.69 -56.11
C SER A 9 18.27 1.08 -55.17
N ALA A 10 17.63 0.02 -55.65
CA ALA A 10 16.81 -0.88 -54.84
C ALA A 10 17.30 -2.30 -55.14
N LYS A 11 18.03 -2.90 -54.18
CA LYS A 11 18.42 -4.32 -54.03
C LYS A 11 19.83 -4.42 -53.46
N LYS A 12 19.96 -4.29 -52.14
CA LYS A 12 21.00 -4.94 -51.30
C LYS A 12 20.83 -4.57 -49.82
N VAL A 13 19.65 -4.80 -49.26
CA VAL A 13 19.44 -4.82 -47.80
C VAL A 13 18.28 -5.78 -47.52
N ASP A 14 18.46 -7.08 -47.74
CA ASP A 14 17.41 -8.06 -47.38
C ASP A 14 17.90 -9.49 -47.08
N GLU A 15 19.21 -9.70 -46.85
CA GLU A 15 19.72 -11.06 -46.59
C GLU A 15 20.62 -11.17 -45.35
N SER A 16 20.51 -10.26 -44.38
CA SER A 16 21.24 -10.38 -43.09
C SER A 16 20.38 -10.23 -41.83
N SER A 17 19.05 -10.36 -41.95
CA SER A 17 18.09 -10.18 -40.85
C SER A 17 17.37 -11.46 -40.42
N SER A 18 17.93 -12.64 -40.72
CA SER A 18 17.30 -13.94 -40.45
C SER A 18 18.01 -14.77 -39.37
N THR A 19 18.50 -14.19 -38.26
CA THR A 19 18.87 -15.03 -37.08
C THR A 19 18.98 -14.32 -35.72
N ILE A 20 18.12 -13.33 -35.40
CA ILE A 20 17.84 -13.00 -33.98
C ILE A 20 16.34 -12.70 -33.88
N GLN A 21 15.52 -13.71 -33.59
CA GLN A 21 14.19 -13.45 -33.05
C GLN A 21 14.40 -12.89 -31.65
N GLU A 22 14.43 -11.56 -31.52
CA GLU A 22 14.24 -10.90 -30.24
C GLU A 22 12.92 -11.40 -29.66
N LYS A 23 12.98 -12.26 -28.63
CA LYS A 23 11.79 -12.64 -27.87
C LYS A 23 11.23 -11.37 -27.25
N LYS A 24 10.18 -10.82 -27.87
CA LYS A 24 9.48 -9.63 -27.40
C LYS A 24 9.02 -9.89 -25.96
N ILE A 25 9.59 -9.16 -25.01
CA ILE A 25 9.20 -9.24 -23.60
C ILE A 25 7.72 -8.88 -23.50
N GLN A 26 6.92 -9.74 -22.87
CA GLN A 26 5.52 -9.45 -22.66
C GLN A 26 5.38 -8.30 -21.66
N GLU A 27 4.61 -7.28 -22.02
CA GLU A 27 4.28 -6.16 -21.13
C GLU A 27 2.85 -6.30 -20.60
N ARG A 28 2.65 -5.98 -19.32
CA ARG A 28 1.34 -6.00 -18.65
C ARG A 28 1.19 -4.77 -17.77
N THR A 29 0.00 -4.17 -17.76
CA THR A 29 -0.27 -3.02 -16.89
C THR A 29 -0.86 -3.46 -15.55
N VAL A 30 -0.37 -2.87 -14.47
CA VAL A 30 -0.87 -3.03 -13.10
C VAL A 30 -1.33 -1.67 -12.59
N MET A 31 -2.55 -1.59 -12.09
CA MET A 31 -3.10 -0.36 -11.53
C MET A 31 -3.20 -0.45 -10.01
N LEU A 32 -2.65 0.54 -9.32
CA LEU A 32 -2.78 0.69 -7.86
C LEU A 32 -3.64 1.92 -7.56
N PHE A 33 -4.80 1.71 -6.95
CA PHE A 33 -5.58 2.83 -6.42
C PHE A 33 -4.98 3.29 -5.09
N SER A 34 -4.47 4.52 -5.04
CA SER A 34 -3.73 4.95 -3.85
C SER A 34 -4.63 5.24 -2.66
N LYS A 35 -4.33 4.54 -1.58
CA LYS A 35 -4.61 4.80 -0.17
C LYS A 35 -4.01 3.62 0.61
N CYS A 36 -4.00 3.69 1.94
CA CYS A 36 -3.76 2.53 2.81
C CYS A 36 -2.50 1.70 2.47
N GLY A 37 -1.43 2.34 2.01
CA GLY A 37 -0.14 1.70 1.71
C GLY A 37 0.14 1.35 0.24
N ALA A 38 -0.67 1.79 -0.72
CA ALA A 38 -0.41 1.57 -2.15
C ALA A 38 1.03 1.98 -2.59
N SER A 39 1.51 3.16 -2.19
CA SER A 39 2.87 3.61 -2.51
C SER A 39 3.94 2.76 -1.83
N THR A 40 3.66 2.26 -0.62
CA THR A 40 4.55 1.33 0.09
C THR A 40 4.65 0.02 -0.67
N PHE A 41 3.52 -0.54 -1.13
CA PHE A 41 3.48 -1.74 -1.94
C PHE A 41 4.21 -1.53 -3.28
N SER A 42 3.93 -0.42 -3.97
CA SER A 42 4.59 -0.02 -5.21
C SER A 42 6.11 -0.07 -5.11
N ARG A 43 6.67 0.61 -4.09
CA ARG A 43 8.13 0.64 -3.84
C ARG A 43 8.71 -0.73 -3.51
N GLN A 44 7.96 -1.57 -2.79
CA GLN A 44 8.39 -2.94 -2.49
C GLN A 44 8.42 -3.81 -3.76
N LEU A 45 7.49 -3.60 -4.71
CA LEU A 45 7.48 -4.30 -5.99
C LEU A 45 8.64 -3.89 -6.90
N THR A 46 8.90 -2.58 -7.00
CA THR A 46 9.97 -2.03 -7.85
C THR A 46 11.36 -2.17 -7.23
N ASN A 47 11.45 -2.53 -5.94
CA ASN A 47 12.68 -2.47 -5.15
C ASN A 47 13.34 -1.09 -5.23
N ASP A 48 12.55 -0.02 -5.17
CA ASP A 48 13.03 1.37 -5.22
C ASP A 48 14.12 1.59 -4.17
N LYS A 49 15.36 1.77 -4.63
CA LYS A 49 16.49 2.10 -3.77
C LYS A 49 16.51 3.60 -3.46
N LEU A 50 17.14 3.95 -2.35
CA LEU A 50 17.43 5.35 -2.04
C LEU A 50 18.38 5.91 -3.10
N HIS A 51 17.95 6.94 -3.82
CA HIS A 51 18.77 7.56 -4.87
C HIS A 51 19.54 8.79 -4.38
N ASP A 52 19.07 9.45 -3.31
CA ASP A 52 19.66 10.69 -2.81
C ASP A 52 19.57 10.77 -1.26
N LYS A 53 20.68 11.14 -0.60
CA LYS A 53 20.72 11.38 0.85
C LYS A 53 19.76 12.49 1.28
N ASN A 54 19.44 13.43 0.40
CA ASN A 54 18.46 14.48 0.67
C ASN A 54 17.03 13.93 0.86
N GLN A 55 16.75 12.70 0.43
CA GLN A 55 15.44 12.06 0.63
C GLN A 55 15.13 11.82 2.11
N ILE A 56 16.15 11.52 2.92
CA ILE A 56 15.99 11.34 4.38
C ILE A 56 15.61 12.69 5.01
N ASP A 57 16.36 13.74 4.68
CA ASP A 57 16.10 15.09 5.17
C ASP A 57 14.74 15.62 4.68
N TYR A 58 14.32 15.29 3.46
CA TYR A 58 12.98 15.62 2.95
C TYR A 58 11.87 14.93 3.77
N CYS A 59 12.01 13.64 4.08
CA CYS A 59 11.05 12.92 4.93
C CYS A 59 10.99 13.54 6.33
N CYS A 60 12.16 13.81 6.92
CA CYS A 60 12.24 14.46 8.24
C CYS A 60 11.61 15.85 8.22
N HIS A 61 11.87 16.65 7.19
CA HIS A 61 11.28 17.97 7.01
C HIS A 61 9.76 17.89 6.86
N ALA A 62 9.24 16.93 6.08
CA ALA A 62 7.80 16.74 5.93
C ALA A 62 7.12 16.33 7.24
N LEU A 63 7.82 15.64 8.15
CA LEU A 63 7.32 15.37 9.50
C LEU A 63 7.37 16.63 10.36
N LEU A 64 8.50 17.32 10.37
CA LEU A 64 8.67 18.54 11.16
C LEU A 64 7.68 19.64 10.77
N SER A 65 7.43 19.86 9.48
CA SER A 65 6.48 20.88 9.01
C SER A 65 5.04 20.61 9.47
N ARG A 66 4.68 19.34 9.71
CA ARG A 66 3.38 18.98 10.29
C ARG A 66 3.30 19.28 11.78
N MET A 67 4.45 19.32 12.47
CA MET A 67 4.55 19.65 13.89
C MET A 67 4.41 21.15 14.17
N GLU A 68 4.62 22.01 13.18
CA GLU A 68 4.56 23.47 13.36
C GLU A 68 3.19 23.97 13.86
N ASN A 69 2.15 23.15 13.70
CA ASN A 69 0.77 23.42 14.10
C ASN A 69 0.43 23.02 15.54
N PHE A 70 1.39 22.54 16.33
CA PHE A 70 1.14 22.15 17.72
C PHE A 70 1.46 23.30 18.69
N ASP A 71 0.42 23.89 19.26
CA ASP A 71 0.52 24.99 20.23
C ASP A 71 1.25 24.57 21.52
N GLU A 72 1.22 23.29 21.87
CA GLU A 72 1.88 22.74 23.06
C GLU A 72 3.41 22.69 22.95
N PHE A 73 3.97 22.75 21.73
CA PHE A 73 5.42 22.85 21.55
C PHE A 73 5.95 24.25 21.88
N TYR A 74 5.08 25.26 21.95
CA TYR A 74 5.48 26.63 22.33
C TYR A 74 5.64 26.79 23.84
N SER A 75 5.03 25.92 24.65
CA SER A 75 5.05 26.04 26.11
C SER A 75 6.15 25.22 26.79
N MET A 76 6.78 24.27 26.10
CA MET A 76 7.62 23.27 26.75
C MET A 76 9.13 23.50 26.71
N ASP A 77 9.68 24.32 25.81
CA ASP A 77 11.13 24.60 25.88
C ASP A 77 11.59 25.88 25.15
N GLU A 78 12.44 26.66 25.81
CA GLU A 78 13.19 27.76 25.21
C GLU A 78 14.12 27.24 24.09
N GLU A 79 14.56 25.97 24.19
CA GLU A 79 15.31 25.28 23.14
C GLU A 79 14.48 25.06 21.86
N PHE A 80 13.18 24.75 21.96
CA PHE A 80 12.32 24.58 20.80
C PHE A 80 11.96 25.91 20.14
N ALA A 81 11.77 26.97 20.93
CA ALA A 81 11.66 28.34 20.43
C ALA A 81 12.94 28.81 19.73
N ARG A 82 14.13 28.41 20.23
CA ARG A 82 15.43 28.63 19.56
C ARG A 82 15.57 27.81 18.26
N LEU A 83 15.05 26.58 18.22
CA LEU A 83 14.99 25.76 17.01
C LEU A 83 14.03 26.36 15.95
N LYS A 84 12.94 27.00 16.39
CA LYS A 84 11.93 27.64 15.52
C LYS A 84 12.31 29.07 15.06
N ASN A 85 13.18 29.77 15.80
CA ASN A 85 13.78 31.03 15.36
C ASN A 85 14.90 30.79 14.33
N PHE A 86 14.54 30.14 13.22
CA PHE A 86 15.37 29.69 12.09
C PHE A 86 16.28 30.76 11.48
N ASN A 87 16.04 32.04 11.75
CA ASN A 87 16.76 33.18 11.18
C ASN A 87 17.85 33.78 12.08
N GLN A 88 18.04 33.31 13.32
CA GLN A 88 18.95 33.96 14.29
C GLN A 88 20.26 33.20 14.58
N PHE A 89 20.40 31.94 14.16
CA PHE A 89 21.62 31.17 14.37
C PHE A 89 22.23 30.70 13.04
N ASN A 90 23.51 31.03 12.82
CA ASN A 90 24.29 30.74 11.59
C ASN A 90 24.47 29.25 11.24
N ARG A 91 23.79 28.32 11.92
CA ARG A 91 23.77 26.89 11.63
C ARG A 91 22.38 26.34 11.90
N ILE A 92 21.54 26.34 10.88
CA ILE A 92 20.24 25.64 10.90
C ILE A 92 20.56 24.13 11.05
N PRO A 93 20.13 23.46 12.14
CA PRO A 93 20.27 22.00 12.26
C PRO A 93 19.57 21.33 11.09
N ARG A 94 20.18 20.28 10.53
CA ARG A 94 19.51 19.53 9.44
C ARG A 94 18.19 18.96 9.96
N PRO A 95 17.13 18.86 9.13
CA PRO A 95 15.82 18.33 9.55
C PRO A 95 15.93 17.01 10.33
N ARG A 96 16.82 16.12 9.89
CA ARG A 96 17.12 14.87 10.59
C ARG A 96 17.62 15.04 12.02
N GLU A 97 18.55 15.97 12.25
CA GLU A 97 19.14 16.22 13.58
C GLU A 97 18.07 16.75 14.54
N MET A 98 17.23 17.65 14.05
CA MET A 98 16.13 18.22 14.83
C MET A 98 15.11 17.16 15.21
N LEU A 99 14.65 16.34 14.26
CA LEU A 99 13.71 15.26 14.54
C LEU A 99 14.29 14.24 15.52
N THR A 100 15.58 13.93 15.41
CA THR A 100 16.29 13.04 16.35
C THR A 100 16.32 13.61 17.77
N ARG A 101 16.55 14.92 17.94
CA ARG A 101 16.55 15.56 19.26
C ARG A 101 15.17 15.52 19.90
N ILE A 102 14.14 15.87 19.14
CA ILE A 102 12.73 15.80 19.57
C ILE A 102 12.40 14.39 20.06
N TRP A 103 12.76 13.36 19.29
CA TRP A 103 12.43 11.97 19.63
C TRP A 103 13.15 11.45 20.88
N LYS A 104 14.34 11.97 21.17
CA LYS A 104 15.11 11.63 22.38
C LYS A 104 14.52 12.26 23.65
N HIS A 105 13.73 13.32 23.52
CA HIS A 105 13.07 13.95 24.65
C HIS A 105 11.75 13.23 24.97
N ASP A 106 11.64 12.63 26.15
CA ASP A 106 10.52 11.72 26.50
C ASP A 106 9.15 12.41 26.39
N GLU A 107 9.02 13.62 26.92
CA GLU A 107 7.75 14.36 26.88
C GLU A 107 7.36 14.78 25.45
N MET A 108 8.32 15.23 24.65
CA MET A 108 8.10 15.59 23.25
C MET A 108 7.72 14.36 22.43
N ARG A 109 8.39 13.22 22.65
CA ARG A 109 8.03 11.94 22.03
C ARG A 109 6.62 11.51 22.43
N ARG A 110 6.24 11.67 23.70
CA ARG A 110 4.88 11.34 24.20
C ARG A 110 3.82 12.19 23.51
N ILE A 111 3.98 13.52 23.50
CA ILE A 111 3.08 14.45 22.80
C ILE A 111 3.02 14.13 21.31
N LEU A 112 4.18 13.88 20.70
CA LEU A 112 4.28 13.53 19.29
C LEU A 112 3.46 12.28 18.98
N MET A 113 3.63 11.21 19.76
CA MET A 113 2.88 9.96 19.56
C MET A 113 1.38 10.17 19.78
N GLU A 114 0.98 10.87 20.84
CA GLU A 114 -0.44 11.16 21.12
C GLU A 114 -1.09 12.00 20.01
N LYS A 115 -0.44 13.07 19.56
CA LYS A 115 -0.98 13.98 18.55
C LYS A 115 -0.90 13.42 17.14
N TYR A 116 0.17 12.73 16.76
CA TYR A 116 0.29 12.13 15.43
C TYR A 116 -0.73 11.02 15.20
N HIS A 117 -1.01 10.20 16.22
CA HIS A 117 -2.09 9.22 16.13
C HIS A 117 -3.44 9.90 15.88
N ASN A 118 -3.70 11.04 16.52
CA ASN A 118 -4.99 11.71 16.47
C ASN A 118 -5.19 12.67 15.28
N VAL A 119 -4.12 13.25 14.72
CA VAL A 119 -4.23 14.34 13.73
C VAL A 119 -3.71 13.96 12.34
N TRP A 120 -2.61 13.20 12.26
CA TRP A 120 -1.87 13.03 10.99
C TRP A 120 -1.73 11.58 10.54
N ARG A 121 -2.20 10.61 11.33
CA ARG A 121 -2.20 9.16 11.05
C ARG A 121 -0.83 8.64 10.57
N PHE A 122 0.26 9.15 11.15
CA PHE A 122 1.59 8.65 10.83
C PHE A 122 1.93 7.43 11.68
N GLU A 123 1.24 6.32 11.39
CA GLU A 123 1.29 5.11 12.21
C GLU A 123 2.68 4.46 12.24
N ASN A 124 3.50 4.73 11.23
CA ASN A 124 4.85 4.18 11.09
C ASN A 124 5.93 5.06 11.74
N LEU A 125 5.56 6.12 12.48
CA LEU A 125 6.53 7.07 13.04
C LEU A 125 7.59 6.40 13.91
N SER A 126 7.17 5.51 14.81
CA SER A 126 8.09 4.82 15.71
C SER A 126 9.13 4.00 14.94
N LEU A 127 8.68 3.25 13.94
CA LEU A 127 9.55 2.43 13.10
C LEU A 127 10.45 3.27 12.19
N PHE A 128 9.92 4.38 11.63
CA PHE A 128 10.72 5.36 10.90
C PHE A 128 11.87 5.90 11.76
N MET A 129 11.56 6.27 13.01
CA MET A 129 12.55 6.80 13.94
C MET A 129 13.57 5.75 14.37
N GLU A 130 13.14 4.51 14.59
CA GLU A 130 14.05 3.39 14.86
C GLU A 130 15.07 3.23 13.72
N HIS A 131 14.62 3.16 12.47
CA HIS A 131 15.51 3.06 11.31
C HIS A 131 16.39 4.30 11.13
N LEU A 132 15.88 5.49 11.44
CA LEU A 132 16.64 6.74 11.39
C LEU A 132 17.80 6.75 12.41
N LEU A 133 17.53 6.28 13.64
CA LEU A 133 18.48 6.25 14.75
C LEU A 133 19.51 5.13 14.59
N ASN A 134 19.11 3.98 14.07
CA ASN A 134 20.00 2.85 13.80
C ASN A 134 20.87 3.04 12.55
N GLY A 135 20.66 4.13 11.80
CA GLY A 135 21.41 4.42 10.57
C GLY A 135 21.00 3.54 9.38
N ASN A 136 19.86 2.86 9.45
CA ASN A 136 19.40 1.94 8.38
C ASN A 136 19.18 2.69 7.06
N PHE A 137 18.71 3.93 7.11
CA PHE A 137 18.54 4.77 5.91
C PHE A 137 19.88 5.22 5.31
N ASP A 138 20.88 5.54 6.13
CA ASP A 138 22.22 5.91 5.63
C ASP A 138 22.93 4.76 4.97
N ASN A 139 22.78 3.57 5.56
CA ASN A 139 23.34 2.32 5.06
C ASN A 139 22.52 1.74 3.89
N GLN A 140 21.48 2.44 3.45
CA GLN A 140 20.57 2.02 2.36
C GLN A 140 19.96 0.62 2.59
N LEU A 141 19.86 0.20 3.85
CA LEU A 141 19.18 -1.03 4.24
C LEU A 141 17.67 -0.88 4.10
N GLU A 142 17.19 0.35 4.33
CA GLU A 142 15.78 0.70 4.30
C GLU A 142 15.54 1.97 3.46
N ASN A 143 14.37 2.06 2.83
CA ASN A 143 13.95 3.27 2.12
C ASN A 143 13.03 4.11 3.02
N PRO A 144 13.39 5.36 3.38
CA PRO A 144 12.59 6.20 4.26
C PRO A 144 11.17 6.46 3.72
N PHE A 145 10.97 6.48 2.40
CA PHE A 145 9.64 6.68 1.82
C PHE A 145 8.70 5.48 2.00
N THR A 146 9.22 4.29 2.28
CA THR A 146 8.41 3.12 2.66
C THR A 146 7.60 3.40 3.92
N TYR A 147 8.20 4.15 4.85
CA TYR A 147 7.64 4.48 6.16
C TYR A 147 6.98 5.87 6.15
N ALA A 148 7.61 6.84 5.48
CA ALA A 148 7.18 8.24 5.33
C ALA A 148 6.46 8.48 3.99
N SER A 149 5.28 7.88 3.83
CA SER A 149 4.46 8.09 2.64
C SER A 149 4.02 9.56 2.51
N THR A 150 4.29 10.15 1.36
CA THR A 150 3.69 11.41 0.92
C THR A 150 2.41 11.13 0.15
N LYS A 151 1.51 12.12 0.12
CA LYS A 151 0.27 12.03 -0.66
C LYS A 151 0.61 11.92 -2.15
N THR A 152 0.17 10.85 -2.79
CA THR A 152 0.28 10.69 -4.25
C THR A 152 -0.66 11.67 -4.97
N THR A 153 -0.09 12.46 -5.88
CA THR A 153 -0.81 13.37 -6.77
C THR A 153 -0.49 13.01 -8.21
N GLY A 154 -1.50 12.91 -9.07
CA GLY A 154 -1.36 12.46 -10.45
C GLY A 154 -1.39 10.95 -10.59
N VAL A 155 -0.73 10.50 -11.65
CA VAL A 155 -0.44 9.09 -11.92
C VAL A 155 1.08 8.95 -11.93
N ILE A 156 1.60 8.08 -11.07
CA ILE A 156 3.02 7.73 -11.03
C ILE A 156 3.17 6.42 -11.81
N ILE A 157 4.00 6.44 -12.85
CA ILE A 157 4.30 5.25 -13.66
C ILE A 157 5.70 4.77 -13.27
N SER A 158 5.79 3.50 -12.95
CA SER A 158 7.05 2.77 -12.71
C SER A 158 6.97 1.41 -13.38
N ASP A 159 8.09 0.70 -13.49
CA ASP A 159 8.12 -0.63 -14.06
C ASP A 159 8.96 -1.59 -13.21
N PHE A 160 8.60 -2.87 -13.28
CA PHE A 160 9.41 -3.94 -12.70
C PHE A 160 9.33 -5.19 -13.57
N ILE A 161 10.36 -6.01 -13.50
CA ILE A 161 10.40 -7.30 -14.22
C ILE A 161 10.17 -8.41 -13.20
N HIS A 162 9.25 -9.31 -13.52
CA HIS A 162 9.02 -10.52 -12.74
C HIS A 162 9.19 -11.75 -13.62
N SER A 163 10.03 -12.66 -13.16
CA SER A 163 10.29 -13.94 -13.81
C SER A 163 9.61 -15.02 -12.99
N ASP A 164 8.48 -15.52 -13.49
CA ASP A 164 7.83 -16.68 -12.88
C ASP A 164 8.61 -17.95 -13.27
N PRO A 165 9.11 -18.74 -12.31
CA PRO A 165 9.82 -19.99 -12.59
C PRO A 165 8.97 -21.01 -13.37
N ILE A 166 7.64 -20.91 -13.35
CA ILE A 166 6.71 -21.77 -14.07
C ILE A 166 6.57 -21.34 -15.54
N ILE A 167 6.43 -20.02 -15.80
CA ILE A 167 6.25 -19.47 -17.15
C ILE A 167 7.59 -19.45 -17.92
N GLY A 168 8.71 -19.36 -17.19
CA GLY A 168 10.07 -19.45 -17.75
C GLY A 168 10.47 -18.25 -18.62
N GLN A 169 9.62 -17.23 -18.75
CA GLN A 169 9.91 -15.99 -19.46
C GLN A 169 9.68 -14.76 -18.56
N PRO A 170 10.58 -13.77 -18.58
CA PRO A 170 10.38 -12.53 -17.84
C PRO A 170 9.21 -11.75 -18.42
N ILE A 171 8.35 -11.25 -17.54
CA ILE A 171 7.26 -10.34 -17.88
C ILE A 171 7.60 -8.98 -17.31
N LYS A 172 7.45 -7.94 -18.13
CA LYS A 172 7.57 -6.55 -17.69
C LYS A 172 6.19 -6.07 -17.23
N TYR A 173 6.12 -5.60 -15.99
CA TYR A 173 4.91 -5.00 -15.43
C TYR A 173 5.08 -3.48 -15.37
N ASN A 174 4.17 -2.77 -16.05
CA ASN A 174 4.06 -1.31 -15.99
C ASN A 174 3.07 -0.97 -14.86
N LEU A 175 3.58 -0.41 -13.78
CA LEU A 175 2.82 -0.08 -12.57
C LEU A 175 2.35 1.36 -12.60
N ALA A 176 1.03 1.56 -12.62
CA ALA A 176 0.37 2.86 -12.56
C ALA A 176 -0.24 3.09 -11.17
N GLU A 177 0.40 3.90 -10.35
CA GLU A 177 -0.13 4.33 -9.06
C GLU A 177 -0.95 5.62 -9.22
N ILE A 178 -2.23 5.57 -8.88
CA ILE A 178 -3.17 6.67 -9.07
C ILE A 178 -3.47 7.36 -7.75
N GLY A 179 -3.37 8.69 -7.69
CA GLY A 179 -3.73 9.51 -6.53
C GLY A 179 -5.13 9.22 -5.95
N GLY A 180 -5.25 9.26 -4.62
CA GLY A 180 -6.42 8.74 -3.92
C GLY A 180 -7.60 9.68 -3.86
N SER A 181 -7.39 10.97 -4.12
CA SER A 181 -8.46 11.98 -4.12
C SER A 181 -9.32 11.90 -5.38
N ARG A 182 -10.58 12.34 -5.26
CA ARG A 182 -11.57 12.31 -6.36
C ARG A 182 -11.09 13.00 -7.64
N SER A 183 -10.30 14.07 -7.52
CA SER A 183 -9.69 14.77 -8.66
C SER A 183 -8.69 13.92 -9.43
N GLU A 184 -7.93 13.07 -8.72
CA GLU A 184 -6.88 12.22 -9.29
C GLU A 184 -7.48 10.96 -9.90
N TRP A 185 -8.55 10.43 -9.32
CA TRP A 185 -9.28 9.29 -9.88
C TRP A 185 -9.81 9.56 -11.29
N LYS A 186 -10.21 10.79 -11.61
CA LYS A 186 -10.58 11.16 -13.00
C LYS A 186 -9.44 11.00 -14.00
N LYS A 187 -8.19 10.98 -13.55
CA LYS A 187 -7.01 10.77 -14.40
C LYS A 187 -6.71 9.28 -14.62
N ALA A 188 -7.35 8.40 -13.84
CA ALA A 188 -7.16 6.95 -13.92
C ALA A 188 -7.48 6.37 -15.31
N PHE A 189 -8.48 6.96 -16.01
CA PHE A 189 -8.91 6.50 -17.33
C PHE A 189 -7.80 6.50 -18.39
N ILE A 190 -6.74 7.30 -18.20
CA ILE A 190 -5.57 7.33 -19.10
C ILE A 190 -4.81 5.98 -19.07
N CYS A 191 -4.99 5.19 -18.00
CA CYS A 191 -4.31 3.91 -17.79
C CYS A 191 -5.24 2.69 -17.95
N PHE A 192 -6.44 2.85 -18.52
CA PHE A 192 -7.48 1.80 -18.56
C PHE A 192 -7.33 0.79 -19.71
N GLU A 193 -6.25 0.85 -20.48
CA GLU A 193 -5.99 -0.09 -21.58
C GLU A 193 -4.96 -1.15 -21.17
N ASN A 194 -5.19 -2.40 -21.56
CA ASN A 194 -4.32 -3.56 -21.31
C ASN A 194 -3.98 -3.79 -19.82
N VAL A 195 -4.96 -3.53 -18.95
CA VAL A 195 -4.86 -3.71 -17.51
C VAL A 195 -5.01 -5.18 -17.14
N TYR A 196 -3.96 -5.74 -16.56
CA TYR A 196 -3.94 -7.14 -16.16
C TYR A 196 -4.28 -7.33 -14.68
N PHE A 197 -3.87 -6.39 -13.83
CA PHE A 197 -4.19 -6.39 -12.40
C PHE A 197 -4.68 -5.02 -11.95
N ILE A 198 -5.73 -5.00 -11.13
CA ILE A 198 -6.13 -3.83 -10.34
C ILE A 198 -6.00 -4.18 -8.86
N PHE A 199 -5.30 -3.34 -8.12
CA PHE A 199 -5.19 -3.44 -6.68
C PHE A 199 -5.94 -2.30 -5.99
N PHE A 200 -6.80 -2.70 -5.06
CA PHE A 200 -7.38 -1.82 -4.06
C PHE A 200 -6.78 -2.12 -2.70
N PHE A 201 -6.71 -1.10 -1.84
CA PHE A 201 -6.06 -1.17 -0.53
C PHE A 201 -6.99 -0.68 0.57
N CYS A 202 -7.09 -1.44 1.66
CA CYS A 202 -7.83 -1.04 2.85
C CYS A 202 -7.02 -1.36 4.10
N GLY A 203 -6.78 -0.38 4.97
CA GLY A 203 -6.10 -0.64 6.23
C GLY A 203 -7.04 -1.31 7.22
N LEU A 204 -6.66 -2.50 7.71
CA LEU A 204 -7.40 -3.21 8.76
C LEU A 204 -7.44 -2.44 10.08
N SER A 205 -6.55 -1.47 10.28
CA SER A 205 -6.57 -0.60 11.45
C SER A 205 -7.43 0.66 11.26
N ASP A 206 -7.87 0.96 10.03
CA ASP A 206 -8.44 2.27 9.67
C ASP A 206 -9.97 2.36 9.90
N PHE A 207 -10.64 1.24 10.20
CA PHE A 207 -12.10 1.20 10.48
C PHE A 207 -12.52 2.09 11.66
N HIS A 208 -11.60 2.48 12.54
CA HIS A 208 -11.87 3.27 13.74
C HIS A 208 -12.16 4.75 13.45
N ASP A 209 -11.44 5.37 12.52
CA ASP A 209 -11.24 6.81 12.58
C ASP A 209 -12.31 7.61 11.80
N ASN A 210 -12.99 6.97 10.85
CA ASN A 210 -14.16 7.48 10.11
C ASN A 210 -14.75 6.33 9.26
N PRO A 211 -15.44 5.35 9.87
CA PRO A 211 -15.77 4.07 9.23
C PRO A 211 -16.58 4.23 7.96
N ASN A 212 -17.39 5.27 7.82
CA ASN A 212 -18.23 5.42 6.64
C ASN A 212 -17.50 6.16 5.52
N TYR A 213 -16.84 7.30 5.76
CA TYR A 213 -16.43 8.14 4.63
C TYR A 213 -15.27 7.59 3.78
N ASP A 214 -14.23 7.05 4.43
CA ASP A 214 -13.05 6.56 3.70
C ASP A 214 -13.27 5.16 3.12
N PHE A 215 -13.98 4.29 3.85
CA PHE A 215 -14.30 2.92 3.43
C PHE A 215 -15.36 2.90 2.32
N GLU A 216 -16.48 3.63 2.50
CA GLU A 216 -17.53 3.75 1.49
C GLU A 216 -16.99 4.34 0.18
N HIS A 217 -16.07 5.31 0.27
CA HIS A 217 -15.49 5.89 -0.94
C HIS A 217 -14.60 4.90 -1.72
N GLU A 218 -13.81 4.07 -1.05
CA GLU A 218 -13.05 3.01 -1.74
C GLU A 218 -13.97 1.90 -2.26
N PHE A 219 -15.03 1.55 -1.52
CA PHE A 219 -16.05 0.62 -1.97
C PHE A 219 -16.81 1.13 -3.20
N VAL A 220 -17.19 2.40 -3.24
CA VAL A 220 -17.83 3.03 -4.42
C VAL A 220 -16.91 3.01 -5.63
N LYS A 221 -15.61 3.28 -5.46
CA LYS A 221 -14.64 3.14 -6.57
C LYS A 221 -14.53 1.70 -7.06
N PHE A 222 -14.46 0.76 -6.13
CA PHE A 222 -14.42 -0.66 -6.43
C PHE A 222 -15.66 -1.09 -7.21
N ASN A 223 -16.86 -0.80 -6.71
CA ASN A 223 -18.12 -1.09 -7.38
C ASN A 223 -18.18 -0.45 -8.76
N TYR A 224 -17.78 0.82 -8.91
CA TYR A 224 -17.74 1.46 -10.22
C TYR A 224 -16.88 0.70 -11.23
N VAL A 225 -15.66 0.30 -10.85
CA VAL A 225 -14.75 -0.46 -11.73
C VAL A 225 -15.31 -1.86 -11.99
N PHE A 226 -15.84 -2.50 -10.95
CA PHE A 226 -16.39 -3.86 -11.02
C PHE A 226 -17.64 -3.94 -11.91
N THR A 227 -18.53 -2.94 -11.89
CA THR A 227 -19.76 -2.93 -12.70
C THR A 227 -19.61 -2.27 -14.07
N CYS A 228 -18.44 -1.72 -14.40
CA CYS A 228 -18.21 -1.01 -15.66
C CYS A 228 -18.01 -2.00 -16.82
N ASN A 229 -19.08 -2.28 -17.58
CA ASN A 229 -19.02 -3.19 -18.73
C ASN A 229 -17.91 -2.81 -19.73
N LYS A 230 -17.79 -1.53 -20.08
CA LYS A 230 -16.77 -1.04 -21.01
C LYS A 230 -15.34 -1.33 -20.51
N PHE A 231 -15.11 -1.27 -19.20
CA PHE A 231 -13.79 -1.59 -18.64
C PHE A 231 -13.45 -3.07 -18.86
N HIS A 232 -14.41 -3.97 -18.59
CA HIS A 232 -14.24 -5.41 -18.78
C HIS A 232 -14.16 -5.84 -20.24
N GLU A 233 -14.87 -5.14 -21.14
CA GLU A 233 -14.76 -5.34 -22.59
C GLU A 233 -13.34 -5.06 -23.10
N ILE A 234 -12.71 -3.99 -22.59
CA ILE A 234 -11.33 -3.60 -22.95
C ILE A 234 -10.30 -4.49 -22.23
N ASN A 235 -10.61 -4.97 -21.03
CA ASN A 235 -9.70 -5.72 -20.17
C ASN A 235 -10.31 -7.07 -19.71
N PRO A 236 -10.59 -8.01 -20.64
CA PRO A 236 -11.35 -9.23 -20.33
C PRO A 236 -10.64 -10.20 -19.38
N ASN A 237 -9.31 -10.08 -19.26
CA ASN A 237 -8.49 -10.92 -18.38
C ASN A 237 -8.06 -10.20 -17.09
N CYS A 238 -8.62 -9.02 -16.81
CA CYS A 238 -8.24 -8.24 -15.64
C CYS A 238 -8.65 -8.93 -14.34
N ARG A 239 -7.69 -9.11 -13.42
CA ARG A 239 -7.97 -9.55 -12.05
C ARG A 239 -8.04 -8.35 -11.12
N ILE A 240 -9.16 -8.20 -10.43
CA ILE A 240 -9.35 -7.20 -9.38
C ILE A 240 -9.03 -7.86 -8.04
N ILE A 241 -8.08 -7.28 -7.31
CA ILE A 241 -7.51 -7.84 -6.09
C ILE A 241 -7.59 -6.82 -4.96
N PHE A 242 -7.98 -7.28 -3.79
CA PHE A 242 -8.08 -6.46 -2.59
C PHE A 242 -6.97 -6.78 -1.60
N LEU A 243 -6.18 -5.79 -1.19
CA LEU A 243 -5.16 -5.92 -0.17
C LEU A 243 -5.62 -5.24 1.12
N PHE A 244 -5.87 -6.06 2.13
CA PHE A 244 -6.09 -5.62 3.50
C PHE A 244 -4.73 -5.41 4.17
N THR A 245 -4.39 -4.18 4.53
CA THR A 245 -3.08 -3.76 4.99
C THR A 245 -3.09 -3.45 6.48
N LYS A 246 -1.91 -3.12 7.04
CA LYS A 246 -1.75 -2.75 8.47
C LYS A 246 -2.27 -3.78 9.50
N PRO A 247 -2.12 -5.10 9.27
CA PRO A 247 -2.60 -6.10 10.22
C PRO A 247 -1.86 -6.04 11.57
N ASP A 248 -0.60 -5.62 11.58
CA ASP A 248 0.23 -5.38 12.76
C ASP A 248 -0.27 -4.24 13.64
N ILE A 249 -0.77 -3.16 13.02
CA ILE A 249 -1.37 -2.04 13.73
C ILE A 249 -2.71 -2.46 14.33
N LEU A 250 -3.53 -3.23 13.58
CA LEU A 250 -4.76 -3.84 14.11
C LEU A 250 -4.44 -4.73 15.32
N GLN A 251 -3.46 -5.62 15.23
CA GLN A 251 -3.03 -6.48 16.33
C GLN A 251 -2.64 -5.67 17.58
N SER A 252 -1.95 -4.55 17.38
CA SER A 252 -1.57 -3.65 18.48
C SER A 252 -2.79 -2.94 19.10
N LYS A 253 -3.86 -2.67 18.33
CA LYS A 253 -5.13 -2.14 18.86
C LYS A 253 -5.91 -3.21 19.62
N LEU A 254 -5.97 -4.44 19.09
CA LEU A 254 -6.58 -5.62 19.72
C LEU A 254 -5.95 -5.93 21.08
N LYS A 255 -4.61 -5.92 21.17
CA LYS A 255 -3.86 -6.18 22.41
C LYS A 255 -4.14 -5.15 23.50
N ARG A 256 -4.35 -3.89 23.13
CA ARG A 256 -4.63 -2.81 24.09
C ARG A 256 -6.07 -2.84 24.62
N GLY A 257 -6.99 -3.47 23.88
CA GLY A 257 -8.42 -3.34 24.13
C GLY A 257 -8.88 -1.93 23.78
N SER A 258 -9.62 -1.78 22.68
CA SER A 258 -10.17 -0.48 22.27
C SER A 258 -11.69 -0.53 22.34
N ILE A 259 -12.28 0.39 23.10
CA ILE A 259 -13.73 0.59 23.17
C ILE A 259 -14.07 1.78 22.28
N TYR A 260 -15.03 1.61 21.38
CA TYR A 260 -15.38 2.63 20.40
C TYR A 260 -16.61 3.42 20.83
N ASP A 261 -16.53 4.74 20.70
CA ASP A 261 -17.63 5.64 21.02
C ASP A 261 -18.71 5.57 19.94
N ILE A 262 -19.80 4.87 20.26
CA ILE A 262 -20.98 4.64 19.43
C ILE A 262 -21.61 5.97 18.96
N LYS A 263 -21.38 7.08 19.68
CA LYS A 263 -22.04 8.37 19.44
C LYS A 263 -21.78 8.98 18.06
N LYS A 264 -20.77 8.52 17.31
CA LYS A 264 -20.46 9.02 15.95
C LYS A 264 -20.93 8.13 14.80
N ASN A 265 -21.46 6.93 15.04
CA ASN A 265 -21.85 6.01 13.96
C ASN A 265 -23.14 5.26 14.29
N TYR A 266 -24.13 5.44 13.43
CA TYR A 266 -25.24 4.50 13.34
C TYR A 266 -24.76 3.29 12.51
N GLU A 267 -25.04 2.08 13.01
CA GLU A 267 -24.78 0.77 12.35
C GLU A 267 -23.35 0.18 12.41
N ILE A 268 -22.55 0.46 13.45
CA ILE A 268 -21.37 -0.39 13.73
C ILE A 268 -21.84 -1.74 14.29
N ARG A 269 -21.40 -2.85 13.66
CA ARG A 269 -21.63 -4.22 14.14
C ARG A 269 -21.11 -4.40 15.58
N GLU A 270 -21.81 -5.16 16.42
CA GLU A 270 -21.48 -5.29 17.85
C GLU A 270 -20.02 -5.68 18.12
N GLU A 271 -19.49 -6.63 17.35
CA GLU A 271 -18.11 -7.09 17.45
C GLU A 271 -17.06 -6.01 17.14
N LEU A 272 -17.44 -4.95 16.43
CA LEU A 272 -16.58 -3.81 16.14
C LEU A 272 -16.71 -2.69 17.18
N LYS A 273 -17.60 -2.81 18.18
CA LYS A 273 -17.75 -1.81 19.27
C LYS A 273 -16.71 -1.98 20.38
N GLN A 274 -16.22 -3.20 20.57
CA GLN A 274 -15.15 -3.50 21.50
C GLN A 274 -14.20 -4.46 20.82
N ILE A 275 -12.97 -4.00 20.56
CA ILE A 275 -11.96 -4.80 19.86
C ILE A 275 -10.89 -5.22 20.85
N SER A 276 -10.76 -6.53 20.98
CA SER A 276 -9.89 -7.23 21.92
C SER A 276 -9.32 -8.48 21.25
N ASN A 277 -8.23 -9.03 21.78
CA ASN A 277 -7.69 -10.30 21.27
C ASN A 277 -8.72 -11.44 21.27
N GLU A 278 -9.71 -11.41 22.17
CA GLU A 278 -10.73 -12.47 22.28
C GLU A 278 -11.68 -12.51 21.08
N ASN A 279 -11.85 -11.39 20.38
CA ASN A 279 -12.73 -11.29 19.22
C ASN A 279 -12.01 -10.89 17.91
N GLU A 280 -10.68 -10.96 17.87
CA GLU A 280 -9.84 -10.68 16.69
C GLU A 280 -10.43 -11.27 15.40
N ARG A 281 -10.83 -12.54 15.46
CA ARG A 281 -11.42 -13.26 14.32
C ARG A 281 -12.71 -12.63 13.82
N ASN A 282 -13.61 -12.28 14.73
CA ASN A 282 -14.89 -11.69 14.39
C ASN A 282 -14.67 -10.29 13.79
N VAL A 283 -13.73 -9.52 14.34
CA VAL A 283 -13.37 -8.19 13.84
C VAL A 283 -12.85 -8.25 12.41
N ILE A 284 -11.86 -9.10 12.14
CA ILE A 284 -11.30 -9.26 10.79
C ILE A 284 -12.38 -9.72 9.81
N ASN A 285 -13.15 -10.73 10.21
CA ASN A 285 -14.24 -11.25 9.39
C ASN A 285 -15.27 -10.18 9.04
N SER A 286 -15.65 -9.35 9.99
CA SER A 286 -16.64 -8.29 9.76
C SER A 286 -16.11 -7.24 8.80
N ILE A 287 -14.87 -6.78 8.97
CA ILE A 287 -14.21 -5.85 8.04
C ILE A 287 -14.15 -6.43 6.61
N VAL A 288 -13.75 -7.70 6.49
CA VAL A 288 -13.63 -8.37 5.19
C VAL A 288 -15.00 -8.62 4.55
N CYS A 289 -16.00 -9.03 5.33
CA CYS A 289 -17.34 -9.32 4.83
C CYS A 289 -18.12 -8.07 4.42
N ASP A 290 -17.92 -6.94 5.09
CA ASP A 290 -18.53 -5.67 4.68
C ASP A 290 -18.07 -5.29 3.26
N PHE A 291 -16.88 -5.72 2.82
CA PHE A 291 -16.38 -5.46 1.48
C PHE A 291 -16.90 -6.44 0.42
N PHE A 292 -17.12 -7.71 0.79
CA PHE A 292 -17.45 -8.77 -0.18
C PHE A 292 -18.90 -9.24 -0.16
N ALA A 293 -19.80 -8.54 0.54
CA ALA A 293 -21.22 -8.89 0.58
C ALA A 293 -21.84 -9.03 -0.82
N GLU A 294 -21.36 -8.25 -1.80
CA GLU A 294 -21.96 -8.18 -3.15
C GLU A 294 -21.09 -8.82 -4.25
N HIS A 295 -19.78 -8.98 -4.04
CA HIS A 295 -18.82 -9.34 -5.10
C HIS A 295 -17.77 -10.36 -4.61
N GLU A 296 -17.70 -11.54 -5.24
CA GLU A 296 -16.65 -12.54 -4.96
C GLU A 296 -15.36 -12.13 -5.70
N THR A 297 -14.41 -11.51 -4.99
CA THR A 297 -13.09 -11.16 -5.55
C THR A 297 -11.94 -11.73 -4.73
N GLU A 298 -10.74 -11.69 -5.31
CA GLU A 298 -9.53 -12.19 -4.67
C GLU A 298 -9.02 -11.18 -3.64
N TYR A 299 -8.62 -11.67 -2.47
CA TYR A 299 -8.11 -10.80 -1.40
C TYR A 299 -6.97 -11.41 -0.63
N HIS A 300 -6.15 -10.54 -0.02
CA HIS A 300 -5.05 -10.94 0.84
C HIS A 300 -4.93 -9.96 2.01
N ILE A 301 -4.57 -10.45 3.20
CA ILE A 301 -4.21 -9.65 4.36
C ILE A 301 -2.68 -9.64 4.47
N VAL A 302 -2.05 -8.47 4.36
CA VAL A 302 -0.60 -8.35 4.18
C VAL A 302 -0.03 -7.22 5.01
N ASN A 303 1.07 -7.48 5.73
CA ASN A 303 1.89 -6.39 6.26
C ASN A 303 2.81 -5.85 5.16
N LEU A 304 2.50 -4.68 4.62
CA LEU A 304 3.25 -4.05 3.53
C LEU A 304 4.66 -3.59 3.93
N LEU A 305 4.96 -3.49 5.23
CA LEU A 305 6.30 -3.21 5.73
C LEU A 305 7.13 -4.48 5.84
N ASN A 306 6.50 -5.66 5.83
CA ASN A 306 7.21 -6.93 5.81
C ASN A 306 7.50 -7.37 4.37
N LYS A 307 8.75 -7.20 3.94
CA LYS A 307 9.21 -7.55 2.59
C LYS A 307 9.00 -9.03 2.23
N GLU A 308 9.13 -9.94 3.19
CA GLU A 308 8.90 -11.37 2.98
C GLU A 308 7.43 -11.64 2.62
N GLU A 309 6.49 -11.03 3.35
CA GLU A 309 5.05 -11.16 3.07
C GLU A 309 4.68 -10.54 1.73
N VAL A 310 5.21 -9.36 1.41
CA VAL A 310 4.97 -8.71 0.11
C VAL A 310 5.48 -9.57 -1.03
N ASN A 311 6.67 -10.16 -0.91
CA ASN A 311 7.20 -11.08 -1.93
C ASN A 311 6.31 -12.33 -2.09
N GLN A 312 5.86 -12.93 -0.99
CA GLN A 312 4.97 -14.11 -1.04
C GLN A 312 3.64 -13.79 -1.74
N VAL A 313 3.03 -12.65 -1.41
CA VAL A 313 1.78 -12.19 -2.03
C VAL A 313 1.99 -11.85 -3.49
N ARG A 314 3.08 -11.15 -3.83
CA ARG A 314 3.46 -10.85 -5.21
C ARG A 314 3.57 -12.14 -6.01
N ASP A 315 4.35 -13.10 -5.55
CA ASP A 315 4.60 -14.34 -6.28
C ASP A 315 3.32 -15.16 -6.42
N LEU A 316 2.48 -15.19 -5.38
CA LEU A 316 1.15 -15.82 -5.42
C LEU A 316 0.25 -15.20 -6.49
N ILE A 317 0.15 -13.87 -6.53
CA ILE A 317 -0.72 -13.16 -7.46
C ILE A 317 -0.19 -13.24 -8.90
N LEU A 318 1.10 -12.99 -9.09
CA LEU A 318 1.75 -12.92 -10.39
C LEU A 318 1.95 -14.29 -11.05
N SER A 319 1.84 -15.40 -10.29
CA SER A 319 1.82 -16.77 -10.83
C SER A 319 0.72 -17.03 -11.87
N GLY A 320 -0.25 -16.12 -11.99
CA GLY A 320 -1.37 -16.23 -12.91
C GLY A 320 -2.46 -17.19 -12.45
N VAL A 321 -2.22 -18.00 -11.42
CA VAL A 321 -3.21 -18.86 -10.80
C VAL A 321 -4.00 -18.04 -9.77
N LYS A 322 -5.31 -17.93 -9.95
CA LYS A 322 -6.19 -17.34 -8.93
C LYS A 322 -6.03 -18.16 -7.65
N SER A 323 -5.54 -17.54 -6.57
CA SER A 323 -5.31 -18.29 -5.35
C SER A 323 -6.63 -18.82 -4.80
N ARG A 324 -6.67 -20.11 -4.47
CA ARG A 324 -7.84 -20.69 -3.79
C ARG A 324 -7.98 -20.17 -2.37
N PHE A 325 -6.88 -19.70 -1.77
CA PHE A 325 -6.85 -19.23 -0.38
C PHE A 325 -6.20 -17.85 -0.28
N PRO A 326 -6.78 -16.94 0.51
CA PRO A 326 -6.14 -15.65 0.75
C PRO A 326 -4.80 -15.84 1.46
N PHE A 327 -3.85 -14.96 1.15
CA PHE A 327 -2.64 -14.85 1.96
C PHE A 327 -3.01 -14.07 3.23
N ILE A 328 -2.46 -14.47 4.38
CA ILE A 328 -2.79 -13.88 5.67
C ILE A 328 -1.50 -13.65 6.43
N SER A 329 -1.29 -12.38 6.78
CA SER A 329 -0.12 -11.91 7.50
C SER A 329 0.19 -12.74 8.74
N LYS A 330 1.47 -13.00 8.96
CA LYS A 330 1.94 -13.82 10.08
C LYS A 330 1.68 -13.14 11.43
N CYS A 331 1.57 -11.81 11.49
CA CYS A 331 1.30 -11.12 12.74
C CYS A 331 -0.10 -11.42 13.30
N LEU A 332 -1.08 -11.78 12.48
CA LEU A 332 -2.41 -12.21 12.93
C LEU A 332 -2.45 -13.70 13.32
N ARG A 333 -1.33 -14.40 13.18
CA ARG A 333 -1.22 -15.85 13.41
C ARG A 333 -0.45 -16.11 14.70
N ASP A 334 -1.05 -15.87 15.85
CA ASP A 334 -0.55 -16.49 17.09
C ASP A 334 -1.13 -17.91 17.27
N GLU A 335 -0.20 -18.84 17.43
CA GLU A 335 -0.29 -20.22 17.94
C GLU A 335 -1.44 -21.11 17.45
N GLY A 336 -1.23 -21.75 16.29
CA GLY A 336 -1.83 -23.06 15.94
C GLY A 336 -3.33 -23.12 15.63
N LYS A 337 -4.14 -22.16 16.07
CA LYS A 337 -5.62 -22.22 15.98
C LYS A 337 -6.19 -21.74 14.64
N TRP A 338 -5.45 -20.93 13.89
CA TRP A 338 -5.94 -20.31 12.65
C TRP A 338 -5.73 -21.17 11.39
N ARG A 339 -4.98 -22.27 11.47
CA ARG A 339 -4.54 -23.05 10.30
C ARG A 339 -5.68 -23.70 9.49
N GLN A 340 -6.92 -23.70 9.98
CA GLN A 340 -7.97 -24.54 9.40
C GLN A 340 -9.21 -23.79 8.89
N VAL A 341 -9.42 -22.49 9.16
CA VAL A 341 -10.72 -21.86 8.83
C VAL A 341 -10.61 -20.37 8.50
N LEU A 342 -10.42 -20.04 7.21
CA LEU A 342 -10.72 -18.70 6.69
C LEU A 342 -11.72 -18.75 5.55
N PHE A 343 -12.69 -17.85 5.64
CA PHE A 343 -14.08 -17.99 5.23
C PHE A 343 -14.32 -17.89 3.73
N ARG A 344 -15.30 -18.67 3.26
CA ARG A 344 -15.97 -18.48 1.98
C ARG A 344 -17.19 -17.63 2.30
N ILE A 345 -17.36 -16.50 1.62
CA ILE A 345 -18.61 -15.73 1.68
C ILE A 345 -19.70 -16.65 1.12
N LEU A 346 -20.53 -17.20 2.00
CA LEU A 346 -21.75 -17.87 1.56
C LEU A 346 -22.76 -16.80 1.17
N LYS A 347 -23.49 -17.09 0.10
CA LYS A 347 -24.44 -16.20 -0.60
C LYS A 347 -25.56 -15.63 0.30
N ASP A 348 -25.66 -16.09 1.55
CA ASP A 348 -26.76 -15.81 2.49
C ASP A 348 -26.29 -15.15 3.81
N SER A 349 -25.28 -14.25 3.74
CA SER A 349 -24.91 -13.28 4.79
C SER A 349 -24.57 -13.82 6.20
N LYS A 350 -24.44 -15.13 6.39
CA LYS A 350 -23.86 -15.74 7.60
C LYS A 350 -22.41 -16.12 7.34
N LEU A 351 -21.53 -15.63 8.21
CA LEU A 351 -20.15 -16.12 8.37
C LEU A 351 -20.22 -17.62 8.68
N GLY A 352 -20.13 -18.46 7.66
CA GLY A 352 -20.05 -19.91 7.84
C GLY A 352 -18.62 -20.30 8.15
N ASP A 353 -18.34 -20.75 9.38
CA ASP A 353 -17.08 -21.43 9.69
C ASP A 353 -16.87 -22.50 8.62
N ILE A 354 -15.81 -22.39 7.81
CA ILE A 354 -15.42 -23.49 6.93
C ILE A 354 -14.93 -24.64 7.82
N SER A 355 -15.79 -25.59 8.11
CA SER A 355 -15.36 -26.93 8.46
C SER A 355 -14.61 -27.53 7.27
N ILE A 356 -13.28 -27.68 7.34
CA ILE A 356 -12.55 -28.54 6.41
C ILE A 356 -12.36 -29.91 7.06
N ILE A 357 -12.95 -30.90 6.40
CA ILE A 357 -12.78 -32.33 6.62
C ILE A 357 -11.30 -32.65 6.81
N ALA A 358 -10.96 -33.21 7.98
CA ALA A 358 -9.70 -33.90 8.17
C ALA A 358 -9.57 -34.97 7.08
N ARG A 359 -8.62 -34.81 6.16
CA ARG A 359 -8.08 -35.99 5.47
C ARG A 359 -7.20 -36.67 6.50
N GLY A 360 -7.73 -37.76 7.06
CA GLY A 360 -6.99 -38.69 7.88
C GLY A 360 -5.75 -39.20 7.15
N GLU A 361 -4.83 -39.65 7.98
CA GLU A 361 -3.66 -40.47 7.67
C GLU A 361 -3.96 -41.63 6.71
#